data_AF-A0A665UAG9-F1
#
_entry.id   AF-A0A665UAG9-F1
#
_cell.length_a   1.000
_cell.length_b   1.000
_cell.length_c   1.000
_cell.angle_alpha   90.00
_cell.angle_beta   90.00
_cell.angle_gamma   90.00
#
_symmetry.space_group_name_H-M   'P 1'
#
loop_
_entity.id
_entity.type
_entity.pdbx_description
1 polymer ?
#
loop_
_entity_poly.entity_id
_entity_poly.type
_entity_poly.pdbx_seq_one_letter_code
_entity_poly.pdbx_strand_id
1 'polypeptide(L)'
;AESSVNCSGMPPKPPHADIPLRLLVPTQYVGAIIGKEGATIRNITKQTQSKIDVHRKENAGAAEKPISIHSTPEGCSAACRMILDIMHQEAKDTKTADEVPLKILAHNNFVGRLIGKEGRNLKKVEQDTDTKITISPLQDLTLYNPERTITVKGSIEACCLAEVEIMKKVREAYENDIAAMNQQTHLIPGLNLGALGLFPSSSNMPPPPPGNAVSGAPYGCFGVMILHKAPEQETVHVYIPAQAVGAIIGKKGQHIKQLSRFAGASIKIAPAETPDSKMRMVIVTGPPEAQFKAQGRIYGKLKEENFFGPKEEVKLETHIKMAAAAAGRVIGKGGKTVNELQNLTAAEVVVPREQTPDENDQVIVKINGHFYASQLAQRKIRDILTQVKQPQKGGMGMSPGPHPQGFTEMGSPTQGLTQEHQPRRK
;
A
#
# COMPACT_ATOMS: atom_id res chain seq x y z
N ALA A 1 38.18 -43.40 31.04
CA ALA A 1 37.52 -43.83 29.81
C ALA A 1 36.48 -42.79 29.44
N GLU A 2 36.70 -42.16 28.30
CA GLU A 2 35.81 -41.35 27.46
C GLU A 2 34.86 -40.31 28.10
N SER A 3 35.36 -39.08 28.07
CA SER A 3 34.60 -37.85 27.93
C SER A 3 34.16 -37.64 26.48
N SER A 4 32.87 -37.80 26.18
CA SER A 4 32.27 -37.35 24.92
C SER A 4 31.71 -35.94 25.09
N VAL A 5 32.42 -34.97 24.52
CA VAL A 5 32.03 -33.56 24.46
C VAL A 5 30.94 -33.40 23.40
N ASN A 6 29.71 -33.10 23.82
CA ASN A 6 28.62 -32.80 22.90
C ASN A 6 28.73 -31.34 22.44
N CYS A 7 29.42 -31.11 21.32
CA CYS A 7 29.42 -29.84 20.60
C CYS A 7 28.17 -29.72 19.74
N SER A 8 27.16 -28.96 20.18
CA SER A 8 26.17 -28.37 19.28
C SER A 8 25.50 -27.15 19.92
N GLY A 9 26.31 -26.14 20.24
CA GLY A 9 25.82 -24.77 20.44
C GLY A 9 25.48 -24.14 19.10
N MET A 10 24.40 -24.59 18.45
CA MET A 10 23.79 -23.78 17.40
C MET A 10 23.14 -22.56 18.07
N PRO A 11 23.35 -21.34 17.56
CA PRO A 11 22.62 -20.19 18.06
C PRO A 11 21.11 -20.46 17.91
N PRO A 12 20.27 -20.02 18.86
CA PRO A 12 18.83 -20.15 18.73
C PRO A 12 18.43 -19.55 17.39
N LYS A 13 17.77 -20.36 16.53
CA LYS A 13 17.12 -19.84 15.33
C LYS A 13 16.29 -18.63 15.76
N PRO A 14 16.34 -17.51 15.02
CA PRO A 14 15.44 -16.40 15.29
C PRO A 14 14.02 -16.98 15.35
N PRO A 15 13.16 -16.51 16.28
CA PRO A 15 11.79 -17.00 16.35
C PRO A 15 11.23 -16.89 14.94
N HIS A 16 10.89 -18.03 14.33
CA HIS A 16 10.10 -18.02 13.11
C HIS A 16 8.90 -17.15 13.48
N ALA A 17 8.78 -16.00 12.83
CA ALA A 17 7.59 -15.19 12.98
C ALA A 17 6.47 -16.01 12.34
N ASP A 18 5.83 -16.85 13.15
CA ASP A 18 4.78 -17.75 12.71
C ASP A 18 3.63 -16.90 12.20
N ILE A 19 3.46 -16.90 10.89
CA ILE A 19 2.37 -16.20 10.21
C ILE A 19 1.08 -16.87 10.67
N PRO A 20 0.19 -16.16 11.39
CA PRO A 20 -1.05 -16.75 11.84
C PRO A 20 -1.94 -17.08 10.66
N LEU A 21 -2.68 -18.18 10.77
CA LEU A 21 -3.79 -18.44 9.86
C LEU A 21 -4.94 -17.50 10.23
N ARG A 22 -5.39 -16.69 9.28
CA ARG A 22 -6.50 -15.75 9.48
C ARG A 22 -7.69 -16.17 8.63
N LEU A 23 -8.82 -16.43 9.27
CA LEU A 23 -10.06 -16.85 8.64
C LEU A 23 -11.07 -15.70 8.67
N LEU A 24 -11.86 -15.54 7.60
CA LEU A 24 -12.97 -14.59 7.56
C LEU A 24 -14.29 -15.36 7.66
N VAL A 25 -14.98 -15.24 8.79
CA VAL A 25 -16.14 -16.08 9.10
C VAL A 25 -17.42 -15.25 9.13
N PRO A 26 -18.50 -15.66 8.45
CA PRO A 26 -19.80 -15.02 8.54
C PRO A 26 -20.30 -14.92 10.00
N THR A 27 -20.82 -13.75 10.37
CA THR A 27 -21.23 -13.43 11.75
C THR A 27 -22.23 -14.44 12.33
N GLN A 28 -23.06 -15.05 11.49
CA GLN A 28 -24.03 -16.08 11.91
C GLN A 28 -23.38 -17.34 12.51
N TYR A 29 -22.18 -17.73 12.05
CA TYR A 29 -21.49 -18.92 12.55
C TYR A 29 -20.57 -18.64 13.74
N VAL A 30 -20.22 -17.37 13.98
CA VAL A 30 -19.29 -16.96 15.05
C VAL A 30 -19.80 -17.39 16.43
N GLY A 31 -21.12 -17.34 16.66
CA GLY A 31 -21.73 -17.82 17.91
C GLY A 31 -21.47 -19.31 18.17
N ALA A 32 -21.65 -20.16 17.17
CA ALA A 32 -21.45 -21.61 17.26
C ALA A 32 -19.97 -21.98 17.48
N ILE A 33 -19.06 -21.31 16.77
CA ILE A 33 -17.60 -21.52 16.90
C ILE A 33 -17.12 -21.22 18.33
N ILE A 34 -17.66 -20.17 18.94
CA ILE A 34 -17.34 -19.83 20.33
C ILE A 34 -18.00 -20.82 21.29
N GLY A 35 -19.28 -21.12 21.06
CA GLY A 35 -20.09 -21.97 21.92
C GLY A 35 -20.56 -21.27 23.19
N LYS A 36 -21.46 -21.93 23.92
CA LYS A 36 -21.95 -21.47 25.23
C LYS A 36 -20.78 -21.29 26.18
N GLU A 37 -20.65 -20.10 26.79
CA GLU A 37 -19.54 -19.74 27.69
C GLU A 37 -18.12 -19.89 27.10
N GLY A 38 -18.00 -19.97 25.76
CA GLY A 38 -16.71 -20.22 25.10
C GLY A 38 -16.27 -21.69 25.12
N ALA A 39 -17.15 -22.64 25.47
CA ALA A 39 -16.79 -24.05 25.60
C ALA A 39 -16.22 -24.65 24.29
N THR A 40 -16.84 -24.34 23.16
CA THR A 40 -16.43 -24.87 21.85
C THR A 40 -15.05 -24.36 21.46
N ILE A 41 -14.81 -23.04 21.49
CA ILE A 41 -13.51 -22.47 21.14
C ILE A 41 -12.40 -22.91 22.10
N ARG A 42 -12.71 -23.09 23.40
CA ARG A 42 -11.78 -23.66 24.38
C ARG A 42 -11.41 -25.10 24.05
N ASN A 43 -12.37 -25.92 23.61
CA ASN A 43 -12.10 -27.29 23.17
C ASN A 43 -11.20 -27.32 21.93
N ILE A 44 -11.48 -26.48 20.91
CA ILE A 44 -10.62 -26.36 19.72
C ILE A 44 -9.19 -25.99 20.14
N THR A 45 -9.05 -24.91 20.92
CA THR A 45 -7.77 -24.41 21.47
C THR A 45 -7.00 -25.54 22.18
N LYS A 46 -7.69 -26.35 23.00
CA LYS A 46 -7.07 -27.47 23.73
C LYS A 46 -6.63 -28.61 22.82
N GLN A 47 -7.45 -29.00 21.85
CA GLN A 47 -7.15 -30.12 20.95
C GLN A 47 -6.05 -29.79 19.95
N THR A 48 -5.98 -28.54 19.47
CA THR A 48 -4.99 -28.13 18.46
C THR A 48 -3.73 -27.50 19.04
N GLN A 49 -3.71 -27.25 20.35
CA GLN A 49 -2.66 -26.47 21.00
C GLN A 49 -2.49 -25.08 20.35
N SER A 50 -3.59 -24.50 19.86
CA SER A 50 -3.58 -23.19 19.19
C SER A 50 -4.15 -22.09 20.06
N LYS A 51 -3.61 -20.89 19.94
CA LYS A 51 -4.24 -19.67 20.46
C LYS A 51 -5.15 -19.07 19.39
N ILE A 52 -6.45 -18.96 19.69
CA ILE A 52 -7.47 -18.50 18.74
C ILE A 52 -8.08 -17.17 19.22
N ASP A 53 -7.94 -16.12 18.42
CA ASP A 53 -8.41 -14.76 18.72
C ASP A 53 -9.57 -14.37 17.77
N VAL A 54 -10.76 -14.12 18.33
CA VAL A 54 -11.96 -13.71 17.57
C VAL A 54 -12.15 -12.18 17.63
N HIS A 55 -12.02 -11.50 16.49
CA HIS A 55 -12.00 -10.04 16.41
C HIS A 55 -13.41 -9.44 16.37
N ARG A 56 -14.11 -9.45 17.52
CA ARG A 56 -15.53 -9.01 17.59
C ARG A 56 -15.72 -7.50 17.53
N LYS A 57 -14.88 -6.74 18.24
CA LYS A 57 -15.06 -5.30 18.55
C LYS A 57 -14.70 -4.37 17.40
N GLU A 58 -13.72 -4.75 16.60
CA GLU A 58 -13.13 -3.89 15.56
C GLU A 58 -14.10 -3.63 14.38
N ASN A 59 -15.14 -4.45 14.25
CA ASN A 59 -16.09 -4.43 13.12
C ASN A 59 -17.55 -4.60 13.56
N ALA A 60 -18.01 -3.94 14.62
CA ALA A 60 -19.41 -4.06 15.09
C ALA A 60 -20.40 -3.78 13.93
N GLY A 61 -21.26 -4.77 13.60
CA GLY A 61 -22.19 -4.70 12.46
C GLY A 61 -21.71 -5.31 11.13
N ALA A 62 -20.46 -5.74 11.01
CA ALA A 62 -19.98 -6.41 9.78
C ALA A 62 -20.63 -7.79 9.58
N ALA A 63 -20.89 -8.13 8.31
CA ALA A 63 -21.42 -9.43 7.91
C ALA A 63 -20.46 -10.59 8.19
N GLU A 64 -19.16 -10.31 8.24
CA GLU A 64 -18.10 -11.31 8.49
C GLU A 64 -17.10 -10.79 9.52
N LYS A 65 -16.44 -11.71 10.23
CA LYS A 65 -15.52 -11.45 11.34
C LYS A 65 -14.20 -12.19 11.16
N PRO A 66 -13.05 -11.54 11.36
CA PRO A 66 -11.77 -12.21 11.33
C PRO A 66 -11.54 -13.05 12.59
N ILE A 67 -11.04 -14.27 12.39
CA ILE A 67 -10.54 -15.17 13.43
C ILE A 67 -9.07 -15.43 13.13
N SER A 68 -8.18 -15.20 14.10
CA SER A 68 -6.75 -15.47 13.97
C SER A 68 -6.37 -16.71 14.78
N ILE A 69 -5.61 -17.60 14.15
CA ILE A 69 -5.14 -18.85 14.74
C ILE A 69 -3.62 -18.80 14.77
N HIS A 70 -3.07 -18.88 15.97
CA HIS A 70 -1.64 -18.87 16.23
C HIS A 70 -1.22 -20.25 16.76
N SER A 71 -0.53 -21.03 15.94
CA SER A 71 0.07 -22.33 16.31
C SER A 71 1.07 -22.79 15.25
N THR A 72 1.59 -24.00 15.41
CA THR A 72 2.29 -24.73 14.35
C THR A 72 1.38 -24.89 13.12
N PRO A 73 1.98 -25.18 11.94
CA PRO A 73 1.22 -25.36 10.70
C PRO A 73 0.14 -26.42 10.83
N GLU A 74 0.47 -27.54 11.47
CA GLU A 74 -0.44 -28.66 11.69
C GLU A 74 -1.55 -28.29 12.66
N GLY A 75 -1.23 -27.52 13.71
CA GLY A 75 -2.23 -26.97 14.65
C GLY A 75 -3.19 -26.00 13.97
N CYS A 76 -2.70 -25.17 13.06
CA CYS A 76 -3.52 -24.21 12.30
C CYS A 76 -4.51 -24.94 11.39
N SER A 77 -4.03 -25.95 10.65
CA SER A 77 -4.87 -26.77 9.77
C SER A 77 -5.91 -27.59 10.55
N ALA A 78 -5.52 -28.16 11.70
CA ALA A 78 -6.45 -28.88 12.57
C ALA A 78 -7.54 -27.95 13.14
N ALA A 79 -7.17 -26.74 13.53
CA ALA A 79 -8.13 -25.74 14.03
C ALA A 79 -9.05 -25.25 12.92
N CYS A 80 -8.51 -25.01 11.73
CA CYS A 80 -9.27 -24.65 10.54
C CYS A 80 -10.33 -25.71 10.23
N ARG A 81 -9.96 -26.99 10.24
CA ARG A 81 -10.87 -28.11 10.01
C ARG A 81 -12.02 -28.13 11.02
N MET A 82 -11.72 -28.06 12.32
CA MET A 82 -12.75 -28.05 13.36
C MET A 82 -13.69 -26.85 13.24
N ILE A 83 -13.16 -25.67 12.90
CA ILE A 83 -13.98 -24.47 12.66
C ILE A 83 -14.90 -24.68 11.46
N LEU A 84 -14.39 -25.24 10.36
CA LEU A 84 -15.18 -25.55 9.16
C LEU A 84 -16.27 -26.58 9.45
N ASP A 85 -15.98 -27.62 10.22
CA ASP A 85 -16.97 -28.63 10.63
C ASP A 85 -18.12 -27.99 11.42
N ILE A 86 -17.81 -27.11 12.37
CA ILE A 86 -18.82 -26.37 13.14
C ILE A 86 -19.66 -25.47 12.23
N MET A 87 -19.02 -24.75 11.30
CA MET A 87 -19.72 -23.87 10.36
C MET A 87 -20.68 -24.66 9.45
N HIS A 88 -20.26 -25.84 8.96
CA HIS A 88 -21.10 -26.71 8.16
C HIS A 88 -22.24 -27.33 8.95
N GLN A 89 -21.99 -27.74 10.19
CA GLN A 89 -23.04 -28.27 11.08
C GLN A 89 -24.10 -27.20 11.36
N GLU A 90 -23.68 -25.98 11.72
CA GLU A 90 -24.59 -24.85 11.97
C GLU A 90 -25.39 -24.48 10.71
N ALA A 91 -24.76 -24.52 9.52
CA ALA A 91 -25.45 -24.27 8.25
C ALA A 91 -26.53 -25.32 7.94
N LYS A 92 -26.27 -26.60 8.27
CA LYS A 92 -27.26 -27.69 8.13
C LYS A 92 -28.43 -27.51 9.10
N ASP A 93 -28.15 -27.16 10.34
CA ASP A 93 -29.16 -27.00 11.39
C ASP A 93 -30.08 -25.80 11.11
N THR A 94 -29.53 -24.73 10.53
CA THR A 94 -30.26 -23.48 10.22
C THR A 94 -30.83 -23.43 8.80
N LYS A 95 -30.49 -24.40 7.92
CA LYS A 95 -30.92 -24.47 6.51
C LYS A 95 -30.56 -23.21 5.69
N THR A 96 -29.48 -22.52 6.05
CA THR A 96 -29.16 -21.19 5.48
C THR A 96 -28.31 -21.22 4.21
N ALA A 97 -27.65 -22.33 3.87
CA ALA A 97 -26.84 -22.44 2.65
C ALA A 97 -26.50 -23.91 2.29
N ASP A 98 -26.44 -24.22 1.00
CA ASP A 98 -26.01 -25.54 0.49
C ASP A 98 -24.48 -25.74 0.56
N GLU A 99 -23.70 -24.65 0.57
CA GLU A 99 -22.23 -24.73 0.56
C GLU A 99 -21.61 -23.59 1.40
N VAL A 100 -20.78 -23.96 2.38
CA VAL A 100 -20.08 -23.01 3.26
C VAL A 100 -18.63 -22.88 2.81
N PRO A 101 -18.22 -21.73 2.22
CA PRO A 101 -16.87 -21.56 1.71
C PRO A 101 -15.86 -21.34 2.85
N LEU A 102 -14.65 -21.85 2.67
CA LEU A 102 -13.49 -21.45 3.47
C LEU A 102 -12.96 -20.10 2.96
N LYS A 103 -12.82 -19.11 3.84
CA LYS A 103 -12.25 -17.80 3.49
C LYS A 103 -11.00 -17.52 4.31
N ILE A 104 -9.86 -17.40 3.64
CA ILE A 104 -8.55 -17.12 4.23
C ILE A 104 -8.18 -15.66 3.94
N LEU A 105 -7.65 -14.94 4.93
CA LEU A 105 -7.11 -13.60 4.79
C LEU A 105 -5.60 -13.65 4.66
N ALA A 106 -5.06 -13.01 3.62
CA ALA A 106 -3.63 -12.92 3.41
C ALA A 106 -3.25 -11.57 2.82
N HIS A 107 -2.10 -11.02 3.23
CA HIS A 107 -1.60 -9.75 2.72
C HIS A 107 -1.37 -9.82 1.19
N ASN A 108 -1.69 -8.74 0.48
CA ASN A 108 -1.60 -8.66 -0.98
C ASN A 108 -0.26 -9.14 -1.56
N ASN A 109 0.85 -8.82 -0.90
CA ASN A 109 2.21 -9.23 -1.30
C ASN A 109 2.39 -10.75 -1.37
N PHE A 110 1.70 -11.51 -0.53
CA PHE A 110 1.74 -12.97 -0.55
C PHE A 110 0.73 -13.53 -1.55
N VAL A 111 -0.46 -12.91 -1.64
CA VAL A 111 -1.51 -13.32 -2.58
C VAL A 111 -1.07 -13.16 -4.03
N GLY A 112 -0.34 -12.09 -4.38
CA GLY A 112 0.20 -11.93 -5.73
C GLY A 112 1.15 -13.07 -6.15
N ARG A 113 1.97 -13.58 -5.21
CA ARG A 113 2.89 -14.71 -5.45
C ARG A 113 2.18 -16.07 -5.44
N LEU A 114 1.15 -16.21 -4.61
CA LEU A 114 0.23 -17.35 -4.65
C LEU A 114 -0.45 -17.47 -6.01
N ILE A 115 -0.90 -16.35 -6.60
CA ILE A 115 -1.48 -16.33 -7.96
C ILE A 115 -0.45 -16.79 -8.99
N GLY A 116 0.75 -16.22 -8.92
CA GLY A 116 1.83 -16.49 -9.87
C GLY A 116 1.59 -15.84 -11.24
N LYS A 117 2.59 -15.94 -12.14
CA LYS A 117 2.49 -15.40 -13.50
C LYS A 117 1.31 -16.06 -14.23
N GLU A 118 0.42 -15.25 -14.81
CA GLU A 118 -0.79 -15.70 -15.53
C GLU A 118 -1.75 -16.57 -14.68
N GLY A 119 -1.65 -16.51 -13.35
CA GLY A 119 -2.46 -17.35 -12.47
C GLY A 119 -2.04 -18.82 -12.41
N ARG A 120 -0.87 -19.18 -12.96
CA ARG A 120 -0.42 -20.58 -13.09
C ARG A 120 -0.32 -21.30 -11.74
N ASN A 121 0.20 -20.62 -10.71
CA ASN A 121 0.36 -21.23 -9.39
C ASN A 121 -1.00 -21.50 -8.75
N LEU A 122 -1.92 -20.52 -8.80
CA LEU A 122 -3.27 -20.70 -8.26
C LEU A 122 -4.03 -21.82 -8.96
N LYS A 123 -3.96 -21.88 -10.30
CA LYS A 123 -4.60 -22.95 -11.09
C LYS A 123 -4.05 -24.33 -10.71
N LYS A 124 -2.75 -24.43 -10.41
CA LYS A 124 -2.15 -25.67 -9.94
C LYS A 124 -2.71 -26.06 -8.57
N VAL A 125 -2.81 -25.12 -7.63
CA VAL A 125 -3.41 -25.40 -6.30
C VAL A 125 -4.87 -25.82 -6.44
N GLU A 126 -5.66 -25.14 -7.28
CA GLU A 126 -7.05 -25.54 -7.58
C GLU A 126 -7.12 -26.98 -8.11
N GLN A 127 -6.24 -27.35 -9.04
CA GLN A 127 -6.19 -28.68 -9.64
C GLN A 127 -5.73 -29.76 -8.65
N ASP A 128 -4.67 -29.51 -7.89
CA ASP A 128 -4.07 -30.48 -6.97
C ASP A 128 -4.98 -30.78 -5.77
N THR A 129 -5.91 -29.86 -5.46
CA THR A 129 -6.79 -29.96 -4.28
C THR A 129 -8.25 -30.22 -4.64
N ASP A 130 -8.58 -30.27 -5.93
CA ASP A 130 -9.96 -30.37 -6.43
C ASP A 130 -10.89 -29.30 -5.82
N THR A 131 -10.41 -28.05 -5.79
CA THR A 131 -11.17 -26.92 -5.24
C THR A 131 -11.36 -25.81 -6.28
N LYS A 132 -12.40 -25.00 -6.06
CA LYS A 132 -12.58 -23.72 -6.75
C LYS A 132 -12.12 -22.58 -5.85
N ILE A 133 -11.08 -21.87 -6.26
CA ILE A 133 -10.47 -20.78 -5.51
C ILE A 133 -10.74 -19.44 -6.21
N THR A 134 -11.32 -18.49 -5.48
CA THR A 134 -11.60 -17.13 -5.94
C THR A 134 -10.95 -16.12 -5.00
N ILE A 135 -10.28 -15.11 -5.55
CA ILE A 135 -9.60 -14.10 -4.75
C ILE A 135 -10.32 -12.76 -4.93
N SER A 136 -10.69 -12.15 -3.81
CA SER A 136 -11.31 -10.80 -3.74
C SER A 136 -10.58 -9.79 -4.63
N PRO A 137 -11.26 -9.00 -5.47
CA PRO A 137 -10.62 -8.06 -6.40
C PRO A 137 -9.65 -7.08 -5.74
N LEU A 138 -8.75 -6.48 -6.53
CA LEU A 138 -7.81 -5.48 -6.00
C LEU A 138 -8.51 -4.23 -5.47
N GLN A 139 -9.73 -3.97 -5.94
CA GLN A 139 -10.58 -2.88 -5.49
C GLN A 139 -11.03 -3.02 -4.02
N ASP A 140 -11.00 -4.24 -3.46
CA ASP A 140 -11.37 -4.49 -2.07
C ASP A 140 -10.23 -4.19 -1.08
N LEU A 141 -9.00 -3.95 -1.57
CA LEU A 141 -7.89 -3.53 -0.71
C LEU A 141 -8.04 -2.06 -0.33
N THR A 142 -7.69 -1.76 0.92
CA THR A 142 -7.51 -0.38 1.37
C THR A 142 -6.17 -0.23 2.09
N LEU A 143 -5.69 1.00 2.25
CA LEU A 143 -4.49 1.29 3.07
C LEU A 143 -4.65 0.81 4.53
N TYR A 144 -5.87 0.59 4.99
CA TYR A 144 -6.20 0.06 6.32
C TYR A 144 -6.45 -1.45 6.32
N ASN A 145 -6.71 -2.04 5.16
CA ASN A 145 -6.89 -3.47 4.98
C ASN A 145 -6.07 -3.93 3.76
N PRO A 146 -4.78 -4.22 3.94
CA PRO A 146 -3.95 -4.77 2.88
C PRO A 146 -4.17 -6.28 2.67
N GLU A 147 -5.10 -6.90 3.42
CA GLU A 147 -5.44 -8.31 3.31
C GLU A 147 -6.46 -8.51 2.18
N ARG A 148 -6.21 -9.50 1.33
CA ARG A 148 -7.18 -10.04 0.38
C ARG A 148 -7.80 -11.29 0.97
N THR A 149 -9.09 -11.47 0.69
CA THR A 149 -9.80 -12.71 0.95
C THR A 149 -9.58 -13.70 -0.19
N ILE A 150 -9.10 -14.89 0.15
CA ILE A 150 -9.01 -16.08 -0.69
C ILE A 150 -10.18 -16.98 -0.29
N THR A 151 -11.14 -17.15 -1.19
CA THR A 151 -12.33 -17.97 -0.99
C THR A 151 -12.12 -19.32 -1.66
N VAL A 152 -12.19 -20.40 -0.90
CA VAL A 152 -12.06 -21.78 -1.35
C VAL A 152 -13.42 -22.46 -1.22
N LYS A 153 -13.85 -23.11 -2.30
CA LYS A 153 -15.10 -23.89 -2.38
C LYS A 153 -14.78 -25.33 -2.79
N GLY A 154 -15.51 -26.28 -2.23
CA GLY A 154 -15.27 -27.71 -2.36
C GLY A 154 -15.69 -28.46 -1.11
N SER A 155 -15.37 -29.76 -1.04
CA SER A 155 -15.58 -30.55 0.18
C SER A 155 -14.72 -30.04 1.35
N ILE A 156 -15.09 -30.40 2.59
CA ILE A 156 -14.30 -30.02 3.77
C ILE A 156 -12.86 -30.54 3.65
N GLU A 157 -12.69 -31.77 3.16
CA GLU A 157 -11.38 -32.39 2.95
C GLU A 157 -10.56 -31.62 1.89
N ALA A 158 -11.17 -31.30 0.75
CA ALA A 158 -10.55 -30.52 -0.32
C ALA A 158 -10.17 -29.11 0.16
N CYS A 159 -11.04 -28.44 0.92
CA CYS A 159 -10.76 -27.13 1.51
C CYS A 159 -9.60 -27.18 2.50
N CYS A 160 -9.48 -28.24 3.31
CA CYS A 160 -8.35 -28.41 4.23
C CYS A 160 -7.02 -28.64 3.47
N LEU A 161 -7.04 -29.42 2.39
CA LEU A 161 -5.86 -29.61 1.54
C LEU A 161 -5.43 -28.30 0.87
N ALA A 162 -6.40 -27.53 0.36
CA ALA A 162 -6.15 -26.21 -0.21
C ALA A 162 -5.60 -25.22 0.82
N GLU A 163 -6.11 -25.23 2.05
CA GLU A 163 -5.59 -24.39 3.14
C GLU A 163 -4.10 -24.66 3.39
N VAL A 164 -3.71 -25.93 3.50
CA VAL A 164 -2.31 -26.33 3.71
C VAL A 164 -1.41 -25.82 2.58
N GLU A 165 -1.78 -26.03 1.32
CA GLU A 165 -0.99 -25.59 0.16
C GLU A 165 -0.94 -24.06 0.04
N ILE A 166 -2.05 -23.36 0.29
CA ILE A 166 -2.12 -21.89 0.29
C ILE A 166 -1.18 -21.33 1.37
N MET A 167 -1.30 -21.82 2.61
CA MET A 167 -0.50 -21.31 3.73
C MET A 167 0.98 -21.64 3.60
N LYS A 168 1.31 -22.79 3.02
CA LYS A 168 2.68 -23.13 2.64
C LYS A 168 3.26 -22.11 1.67
N LYS A 169 2.55 -21.77 0.59
CA LYS A 169 2.97 -20.74 -0.38
C LYS A 169 3.08 -19.35 0.24
N VAL A 170 2.17 -18.99 1.14
CA VAL A 170 2.23 -17.72 1.88
C VAL A 170 3.46 -17.66 2.78
N ARG A 171 3.80 -18.76 3.47
CA ARG A 171 5.00 -18.82 4.31
C ARG A 171 6.28 -18.76 3.49
N GLU A 172 6.38 -19.53 2.41
CA GLU A 172 7.52 -19.45 1.48
C GLU A 172 7.72 -18.02 0.97
N ALA A 173 6.63 -17.33 0.63
CA ALA A 173 6.66 -15.93 0.19
C ALA A 173 7.20 -14.99 1.29
N TYR A 174 6.77 -15.16 2.52
CA TYR A 174 7.25 -14.38 3.65
C TYR A 174 8.73 -14.63 3.98
N GLU A 175 9.16 -15.89 3.99
CA GLU A 175 10.56 -16.26 4.23
C GLU A 175 11.48 -15.67 3.16
N ASN A 176 11.05 -15.68 1.89
CA ASN A 176 11.78 -15.03 0.81
C ASN A 176 11.91 -13.51 1.00
N ASP A 177 10.88 -12.84 1.52
CA ASP A 177 10.95 -11.39 1.80
C ASP A 177 11.94 -11.09 2.94
N ILE A 178 11.92 -11.88 4.01
CA ILE A 178 12.88 -11.75 5.11
C ILE A 178 14.30 -11.98 4.62
N ALA A 179 14.53 -13.04 3.83
CA ALA A 179 15.85 -13.35 3.30
C ALA A 179 16.39 -12.23 2.41
N ALA A 180 15.55 -11.68 1.52
CA ALA A 180 15.92 -10.54 0.68
C ALA A 180 16.25 -9.29 1.50
N MET A 181 15.50 -9.02 2.57
CA MET A 181 15.75 -7.90 3.47
C MET A 181 17.07 -8.05 4.24
N ASN A 182 17.41 -9.27 4.68
CA ASN A 182 18.65 -9.52 5.42
C ASN A 182 19.90 -9.43 4.51
N GLN A 183 19.79 -9.79 3.22
CA GLN A 183 20.87 -9.62 2.25
C GLN A 183 21.21 -8.14 2.00
N GLN A 184 20.24 -7.23 2.06
CA GLN A 184 20.49 -5.78 1.95
C GLN A 184 21.23 -5.20 3.18
N THR A 185 21.09 -5.81 4.36
CA THR A 185 21.82 -5.39 5.57
C THR A 185 23.32 -5.69 5.48
N HIS A 186 23.72 -6.73 4.74
CA HIS A 186 25.13 -7.12 4.58
C HIS A 186 25.89 -6.35 3.48
N LEU A 187 25.22 -5.48 2.72
CA LEU A 187 25.86 -4.67 1.67
C LEU A 187 26.39 -3.31 2.15
N ILE A 188 26.29 -3.01 3.45
CA ILE A 188 26.91 -1.82 4.06
C ILE A 188 27.76 -2.24 5.28
N PRO A 189 29.04 -2.60 5.10
CA PRO A 189 29.96 -2.75 6.22
C PRO A 189 30.10 -1.41 6.94
N GLY A 190 29.65 -1.33 8.20
CA GLY A 190 29.83 -0.16 9.07
C GLY A 190 28.55 0.52 9.58
N LEU A 191 27.36 0.11 9.14
CA LEU A 191 26.11 0.67 9.66
C LEU A 191 25.54 -0.20 10.80
N ASN A 192 25.91 0.12 12.03
CA ASN A 192 25.36 -0.54 13.21
C ASN A 192 23.93 -0.04 13.45
N LEU A 193 22.92 -0.79 12.99
CA LEU A 193 21.51 -0.40 13.05
C LEU A 193 20.98 -0.23 14.49
N GLY A 194 21.69 -0.78 15.49
CA GLY A 194 21.43 -0.53 16.91
C GLY A 194 21.66 0.92 17.35
N ALA A 195 22.48 1.69 16.63
CA ALA A 195 22.75 3.09 16.93
C ALA A 195 21.67 4.07 16.41
N LEU A 196 20.71 3.60 15.61
CA LEU A 196 19.64 4.42 15.00
C LEU A 196 18.34 4.44 15.82
N GLY A 197 18.27 3.78 16.99
CA GLY A 197 17.13 3.89 17.91
C GLY A 197 15.79 3.39 17.37
N LEU A 198 15.80 2.51 16.36
CA LEU A 198 14.60 2.00 15.67
C LEU A 198 13.91 0.81 16.37
N PHE A 199 14.33 0.45 17.59
CA PHE A 199 13.63 -0.51 18.46
C PHE A 199 13.42 0.10 19.86
N PRO A 200 12.31 -0.21 20.56
CA PRO A 200 12.08 0.28 21.92
C PRO A 200 13.10 -0.30 22.88
N SER A 201 13.74 0.57 23.66
CA SER A 201 14.69 0.20 24.72
C SER A 201 13.99 -0.64 25.79
N SER A 202 14.17 -1.96 25.75
CA SER A 202 13.94 -2.81 26.92
C SER A 202 15.28 -3.32 27.45
N SER A 203 15.40 -3.24 28.77
CA SER A 203 16.42 -3.82 29.67
C SER A 203 17.72 -3.05 29.92
N ASN A 204 17.72 -2.42 31.10
CA ASN A 204 18.79 -2.09 32.04
C ASN A 204 20.20 -2.65 31.72
N MET A 205 21.14 -1.74 31.47
CA MET A 205 22.55 -1.92 31.81
C MET A 205 23.10 -0.61 32.40
N PRO A 206 23.91 -0.65 33.48
CA PRO A 206 24.50 0.55 34.07
C PRO A 206 25.71 1.02 33.24
N PRO A 207 26.02 2.33 33.21
CA PRO A 207 27.16 2.87 32.48
C PRO A 207 28.49 2.58 33.21
N PRO A 208 29.62 2.43 32.48
CA PRO A 208 30.95 2.31 33.08
C PRO A 208 31.48 3.68 33.59
N PRO A 209 32.46 3.70 34.51
CA PRO A 209 32.90 4.90 35.22
C PRO A 209 33.88 5.77 34.39
N PRO A 210 34.07 7.05 34.77
CA PRO A 210 34.90 8.00 34.03
C PRO A 210 36.39 7.88 34.41
N GLY A 211 37.26 7.85 33.40
CA GLY A 211 38.72 7.83 33.54
C GLY A 211 39.42 8.69 32.49
N ASN A 212 40.43 9.45 32.93
CA ASN A 212 40.99 10.67 32.34
C ASN A 212 41.88 10.52 31.08
N ALA A 213 41.74 11.56 30.24
CA ALA A 213 42.75 12.36 29.50
C ALA A 213 43.78 11.71 28.56
N VAL A 214 43.87 12.23 27.32
CA VAL A 214 44.91 13.22 26.93
C VAL A 214 44.63 13.79 25.51
N SER A 215 44.97 15.08 25.41
CA SER A 215 44.87 16.07 24.33
C SER A 215 45.33 15.71 22.92
N GLY A 216 44.73 16.39 21.93
CA GLY A 216 45.31 16.57 20.60
C GLY A 216 44.31 16.96 19.49
N ALA A 217 43.79 18.19 19.50
CA ALA A 217 43.17 18.82 18.31
C ALA A 217 44.28 19.26 17.33
N PRO A 218 44.02 19.74 16.08
CA PRO A 218 42.74 20.12 15.49
C PRO A 218 42.59 19.78 13.98
N TYR A 219 41.56 19.06 13.55
CA TYR A 219 41.11 19.13 12.15
C TYR A 219 39.59 19.04 12.05
N GLY A 220 38.99 20.11 11.53
CA GLY A 220 37.75 20.08 10.76
C GLY A 220 36.53 19.53 11.46
N CYS A 221 35.95 20.31 12.39
CA CYS A 221 34.52 20.24 12.67
C CYS A 221 33.76 20.75 11.42
N PHE A 222 33.71 19.93 10.37
CA PHE A 222 32.68 20.07 9.35
C PHE A 222 31.41 19.51 9.97
N GLY A 223 30.58 20.43 10.45
CA GLY A 223 29.26 20.11 10.97
C GLY A 223 28.57 19.17 9.98
N VAL A 224 28.28 17.96 10.44
CA VAL A 224 27.26 17.13 9.82
C VAL A 224 25.97 17.90 10.09
N MET A 225 25.63 18.80 9.16
CA MET A 225 24.25 19.21 8.98
C MET A 225 23.49 17.89 8.80
N ILE A 226 22.79 17.47 9.86
CA ILE A 226 21.55 16.74 9.68
C ILE A 226 20.73 17.68 8.81
N LEU A 227 20.74 17.41 7.51
CA LEU A 227 19.80 17.97 6.57
C LEU A 227 18.45 17.45 7.05
N HIS A 228 17.85 18.19 7.98
CA HIS A 228 16.42 18.20 8.17
C HIS A 228 15.86 18.59 6.81
N LYS A 229 15.66 17.60 5.94
CA LYS A 229 14.80 17.75 4.78
C LYS A 229 13.49 18.21 5.40
N ALA A 230 13.18 19.49 5.23
CA ALA A 230 11.95 20.08 5.74
C ALA A 230 10.80 19.11 5.39
N PRO A 231 9.86 18.84 6.32
CA PRO A 231 8.75 17.95 6.03
C PRO A 231 8.14 18.43 4.72
N GLU A 232 8.13 17.56 3.70
CA GLU A 232 7.69 17.91 2.36
C GLU A 232 6.20 18.24 2.46
N GLN A 233 5.90 19.54 2.65
CA GLN A 233 4.55 20.03 2.84
C GLN A 233 3.89 20.05 1.48
N GLU A 234 3.02 19.09 1.25
CA GLU A 234 2.21 19.04 0.05
C GLU A 234 0.87 19.72 0.31
N THR A 235 0.24 20.17 -0.77
CA THR A 235 -1.09 20.77 -0.72
C THR A 235 -2.02 20.06 -1.70
N VAL A 236 -3.22 19.74 -1.23
CA VAL A 236 -4.29 19.13 -2.03
C VAL A 236 -5.57 19.93 -1.82
N HIS A 237 -6.32 20.15 -2.90
CA HIS A 237 -7.55 20.93 -2.87
C HIS A 237 -8.74 19.99 -3.09
N VAL A 238 -9.65 19.90 -2.14
CA VAL A 238 -10.83 19.02 -2.19
C VAL A 238 -12.09 19.87 -2.36
N TYR A 239 -12.92 19.55 -3.33
CA TYR A 239 -14.17 20.25 -3.58
C TYR A 239 -15.32 19.53 -2.89
N ILE A 240 -15.98 20.24 -1.99
CA ILE A 240 -17.16 19.75 -1.26
C ILE A 240 -18.40 20.56 -1.65
N PRO A 241 -19.61 19.97 -1.57
CA PRO A 241 -20.84 20.73 -1.78
C PRO A 241 -20.94 21.94 -0.83
N ALA A 242 -21.40 23.08 -1.32
CA ALA A 242 -21.49 24.31 -0.53
C ALA A 242 -22.35 24.13 0.74
N GLN A 243 -23.43 23.34 0.65
CA GLN A 243 -24.29 23.02 1.79
C GLN A 243 -23.57 22.25 2.91
N ALA A 244 -22.48 21.53 2.60
CA ALA A 244 -21.76 20.73 3.57
C ALA A 244 -20.65 21.49 4.32
N VAL A 245 -20.30 22.70 3.87
CA VAL A 245 -19.24 23.52 4.50
C VAL A 245 -19.54 23.75 5.98
N GLY A 246 -20.79 24.03 6.34
CA GLY A 246 -21.20 24.26 7.73
C GLY A 246 -20.91 23.05 8.63
N ALA A 247 -21.17 21.84 8.14
CA ALA A 247 -20.89 20.60 8.87
C ALA A 247 -19.38 20.32 9.02
N ILE A 248 -18.58 20.64 8.00
CA ILE A 248 -17.11 20.50 8.05
C ILE A 248 -16.48 21.55 8.98
N ILE A 249 -17.00 22.77 9.04
CA ILE A 249 -16.52 23.81 9.96
C ILE A 249 -16.93 23.49 11.41
N GLY A 250 -18.20 23.11 11.58
CA GLY A 250 -18.84 22.88 12.89
C GLY A 250 -19.15 24.17 13.65
N LYS A 251 -19.89 24.02 14.77
CA LYS A 251 -20.28 25.15 15.64
C LYS A 251 -19.04 25.92 16.11
N LYS A 252 -18.98 27.24 15.88
CA LYS A 252 -17.84 28.11 16.21
C LYS A 252 -16.49 27.65 15.62
N GLY A 253 -16.49 26.85 14.55
CA GLY A 253 -15.26 26.29 13.96
C GLY A 253 -14.61 25.18 14.78
N GLN A 254 -15.32 24.59 15.74
CA GLN A 254 -14.76 23.55 16.62
C GLN A 254 -14.35 22.30 15.84
N HIS A 255 -15.17 21.86 14.87
CA HIS A 255 -14.92 20.62 14.13
C HIS A 255 -13.68 20.72 13.24
N ILE A 256 -13.55 21.81 12.47
CA ILE A 256 -12.37 22.01 11.61
C ILE A 256 -11.08 22.17 12.42
N LYS A 257 -11.12 22.83 13.58
CA LYS A 257 -9.96 22.96 14.49
C LYS A 257 -9.56 21.60 15.06
N GLN A 258 -10.53 20.81 15.51
CA GLN A 258 -10.28 19.45 16.02
C GLN A 258 -9.75 18.55 14.91
N LEU A 259 -10.31 18.63 13.71
CA LEU A 259 -9.88 17.88 12.55
C LEU A 259 -8.44 18.22 12.15
N SER A 260 -8.10 19.51 12.07
CA SER A 260 -6.75 19.97 11.79
C SER A 260 -5.74 19.43 12.82
N ARG A 261 -6.09 19.48 14.12
CA ARG A 261 -5.26 18.92 15.20
C ARG A 261 -5.12 17.40 15.13
N PHE A 262 -6.20 16.68 14.85
CA PHE A 262 -6.21 15.21 14.74
C PHE A 262 -5.40 14.73 13.54
N ALA A 263 -5.56 15.40 12.40
CA ALA A 263 -4.85 15.05 11.17
C ALA A 263 -3.37 15.45 11.22
N GLY A 264 -3.01 16.48 11.99
CA GLY A 264 -1.70 17.11 11.89
C GLY A 264 -1.52 17.88 10.58
N ALA A 265 -2.62 18.39 10.01
CA ALA A 265 -2.67 19.12 8.74
C ALA A 265 -3.23 20.53 8.94
N SER A 266 -2.81 21.49 8.12
CA SER A 266 -3.49 22.78 7.98
C SER A 266 -4.68 22.61 7.04
N ILE A 267 -5.89 22.92 7.52
CA ILE A 267 -7.12 22.79 6.74
C ILE A 267 -7.78 24.16 6.68
N LYS A 268 -7.91 24.71 5.47
CA LYS A 268 -8.54 26.01 5.21
C LYS A 268 -9.65 25.83 4.19
N ILE A 269 -10.76 26.53 4.35
CA ILE A 269 -11.84 26.54 3.37
C ILE A 269 -11.75 27.85 2.60
N ALA A 270 -11.54 27.77 1.30
CA ALA A 270 -11.46 28.95 0.44
C ALA A 270 -12.83 29.64 0.33
N PRO A 271 -12.87 30.95 0.08
CA PRO A 271 -14.08 31.66 -0.29
C PRO A 271 -14.76 31.01 -1.51
N ALA A 272 -16.05 31.27 -1.71
CA ALA A 272 -16.72 30.84 -2.94
C ALA A 272 -16.11 31.60 -4.14
N GLU A 273 -15.79 30.90 -5.23
CA GLU A 273 -15.24 31.52 -6.45
C GLU A 273 -16.28 32.42 -7.12
N THR A 274 -17.56 32.05 -7.04
CA THR A 274 -18.70 32.84 -7.49
C THR A 274 -19.84 32.73 -6.46
N PRO A 275 -20.73 33.75 -6.37
CA PRO A 275 -21.87 33.74 -5.44
C PRO A 275 -22.79 32.51 -5.58
N ASP A 276 -22.89 31.94 -6.79
CA ASP A 276 -23.71 30.76 -7.11
C ASP A 276 -22.92 29.45 -7.16
N SER A 277 -21.68 29.43 -6.65
CA SER A 277 -20.86 28.21 -6.68
C SER A 277 -21.46 27.10 -5.82
N LYS A 278 -21.87 26.01 -6.48
CA LYS A 278 -22.38 24.79 -5.83
C LYS A 278 -21.31 24.02 -5.06
N MET A 279 -20.03 24.30 -5.33
CA MET A 279 -18.88 23.64 -4.73
C MET A 279 -17.99 24.63 -3.98
N ARG A 280 -17.32 24.15 -2.93
CA ARG A 280 -16.39 24.92 -2.10
C ARG A 280 -15.09 24.17 -1.95
N MET A 281 -13.98 24.88 -2.17
CA MET A 281 -12.64 24.31 -2.12
C MET A 281 -12.11 24.28 -0.68
N VAL A 282 -11.68 23.10 -0.25
CA VAL A 282 -10.98 22.85 1.00
C VAL A 282 -9.51 22.62 0.69
N ILE A 283 -8.65 23.50 1.17
CA ILE A 283 -7.20 23.43 1.02
C ILE A 283 -6.67 22.64 2.22
N VAL A 284 -6.04 21.50 1.93
CA VAL A 284 -5.40 20.64 2.93
C VAL A 284 -3.90 20.65 2.68
N THR A 285 -3.13 21.16 3.63
CA THR A 285 -1.67 21.24 3.56
C THR A 285 -1.03 20.44 4.69
N GLY A 286 -0.07 19.58 4.35
CA GLY A 286 0.62 18.73 5.31
C GLY A 286 1.28 17.51 4.65
N PRO A 287 1.93 16.64 5.43
CA PRO A 287 2.51 15.41 4.91
C PRO A 287 1.42 14.45 4.38
N PRO A 288 1.77 13.49 3.52
CA PRO A 288 0.79 12.57 2.91
C PRO A 288 -0.12 11.86 3.92
N GLU A 289 0.43 11.44 5.05
CA GLU A 289 -0.32 10.80 6.14
C GLU A 289 -1.37 11.74 6.77
N ALA A 290 -1.02 13.02 6.91
CA ALA A 290 -1.92 14.03 7.48
C ALA A 290 -3.04 14.38 6.50
N GLN A 291 -2.72 14.49 5.21
CA GLN A 291 -3.72 14.71 4.17
C GLN A 291 -4.71 13.54 4.09
N PHE A 292 -4.22 12.31 4.14
CA PHE A 292 -5.05 11.11 4.14
C PHE A 292 -6.05 11.10 5.30
N LYS A 293 -5.59 11.39 6.52
CA LYS A 293 -6.45 11.51 7.71
C LYS A 293 -7.47 12.65 7.58
N ALA A 294 -7.04 13.82 7.10
CA ALA A 294 -7.91 14.98 6.91
C ALA A 294 -9.01 14.70 5.87
N GLN A 295 -8.64 14.20 4.70
CA GLN A 295 -9.55 13.85 3.62
C GLN A 295 -10.50 12.73 4.05
N GLY A 296 -10.01 11.68 4.71
CA GLY A 296 -10.86 10.59 5.19
C GLY A 296 -11.97 11.06 6.14
N ARG A 297 -11.66 12.01 7.02
CA ARG A 297 -12.66 12.65 7.89
C ARG A 297 -13.63 13.56 7.13
N ILE A 298 -13.17 14.29 6.11
CA ILE A 298 -14.05 15.10 5.24
C ILE A 298 -15.05 14.20 4.52
N TYR A 299 -14.59 13.13 3.85
CA TYR A 299 -15.46 12.15 3.18
C TYR A 299 -16.41 11.46 4.15
N GLY A 300 -15.91 11.04 5.32
CA GLY A 300 -16.72 10.42 6.36
C GLY A 300 -17.81 11.36 6.89
N LYS A 301 -17.47 12.62 7.15
CA LYS A 301 -18.43 13.61 7.65
C LYS A 301 -19.52 13.93 6.63
N LEU A 302 -19.17 13.96 5.35
CA LEU A 302 -20.14 14.12 4.26
C LEU A 302 -21.12 12.95 4.16
N LYS A 303 -20.64 11.74 4.44
CA LYS A 303 -21.46 10.52 4.48
C LYS A 303 -22.39 10.49 5.70
N GLU A 304 -21.89 10.87 6.88
CA GLU A 304 -22.66 10.90 8.14
C GLU A 304 -23.85 11.86 8.10
N GLU A 305 -23.67 13.02 7.46
CA GLU A 305 -24.70 14.07 7.37
C GLU A 305 -25.72 13.81 6.23
N ASN A 306 -25.65 12.64 5.57
CA ASN A 306 -26.55 12.22 4.48
C ASN A 306 -26.68 13.23 3.34
N PHE A 307 -25.59 13.94 2.99
CA PHE A 307 -25.55 14.80 1.80
C PHE A 307 -25.63 14.01 0.48
N PHE A 308 -25.41 12.70 0.55
CA PHE A 308 -25.46 11.73 -0.54
C PHE A 308 -26.52 10.66 -0.19
N GLY A 309 -27.09 10.00 -1.20
CA GLY A 309 -28.11 8.99 -0.94
C GLY A 309 -27.63 7.85 -0.02
N PRO A 310 -28.52 7.16 0.72
CA PRO A 310 -28.15 6.11 1.69
C PRO A 310 -27.43 4.89 1.07
N LYS A 311 -27.50 4.74 -0.26
CA LYS A 311 -26.79 3.71 -1.04
C LYS A 311 -25.70 4.28 -1.95
N GLU A 312 -25.51 5.60 -1.92
CA GLU A 312 -24.59 6.30 -2.80
C GLU A 312 -23.24 6.50 -2.10
N GLU A 313 -22.16 6.17 -2.82
CA GLU A 313 -20.81 6.37 -2.31
C GLU A 313 -20.38 7.83 -2.54
N VAL A 314 -19.80 8.45 -1.50
CA VAL A 314 -19.31 9.84 -1.58
C VAL A 314 -18.15 9.92 -2.57
N LYS A 315 -18.36 10.60 -3.70
CA LYS A 315 -17.35 10.93 -4.69
C LYS A 315 -17.10 12.43 -4.68
N LEU A 316 -15.83 12.83 -4.62
CA LEU A 316 -15.45 14.25 -4.64
C LEU A 316 -14.39 14.51 -5.70
N GLU A 317 -14.40 15.74 -6.20
CA GLU A 317 -13.34 16.24 -7.06
C GLU A 317 -12.17 16.74 -6.20
N THR A 318 -10.97 16.30 -6.55
CA THR A 318 -9.72 16.65 -5.87
C THR A 318 -8.71 17.16 -6.88
N HIS A 319 -8.07 18.28 -6.59
CA HIS A 319 -7.04 18.90 -7.42
C HIS A 319 -5.68 18.79 -6.76
N ILE A 320 -4.70 18.38 -7.57
CA ILE A 320 -3.27 18.38 -7.20
C ILE A 320 -2.53 19.25 -8.21
N LYS A 321 -1.62 20.08 -7.70
CA LYS A 321 -0.72 20.87 -8.54
C LYS A 321 0.54 20.07 -8.88
N MET A 322 0.96 20.15 -10.13
CA MET A 322 2.24 19.58 -10.59
C MET A 322 2.91 20.51 -11.58
N ALA A 323 4.24 20.44 -11.69
CA ALA A 323 4.97 21.17 -12.72
C ALA A 323 4.49 20.77 -14.13
N ALA A 324 4.34 21.73 -15.03
CA ALA A 324 3.91 21.49 -16.41
C ALA A 324 4.78 20.44 -17.12
N ALA A 325 6.09 20.47 -16.87
CA ALA A 325 7.06 19.49 -17.38
C ALA A 325 6.76 18.03 -16.97
N ALA A 326 6.03 17.81 -15.88
CA ALA A 326 5.66 16.49 -15.39
C ALA A 326 4.29 16.01 -15.92
N ALA A 327 3.43 16.92 -16.40
CA ALA A 327 2.09 16.60 -16.88
C ALA A 327 2.11 15.57 -18.03
N GLY A 328 3.05 15.71 -18.97
CA GLY A 328 3.21 14.77 -20.08
C GLY A 328 3.52 13.33 -19.64
N ARG A 329 4.18 13.13 -18.49
CA ARG A 329 4.48 11.79 -17.95
C ARG A 329 3.27 11.17 -17.28
N VAL A 330 2.48 11.97 -16.57
CA VAL A 330 1.22 11.52 -15.96
C VAL A 330 0.22 11.09 -17.06
N ILE A 331 0.18 11.82 -18.17
CA ILE A 331 -0.61 11.44 -19.36
C ILE A 331 -0.03 10.18 -20.02
N GLY A 332 1.27 10.17 -20.27
CA GLY A 332 1.97 9.09 -20.97
C GLY A 332 1.77 9.11 -22.50
N LYS A 333 2.57 8.31 -23.22
CA LYS A 333 2.51 8.22 -24.69
C LYS A 333 1.11 7.75 -25.12
N GLY A 334 0.37 8.61 -25.84
CA GLY A 334 -1.00 8.33 -26.30
C GLY A 334 -2.02 8.19 -25.17
N GLY A 335 -1.75 8.70 -23.96
CA GLY A 335 -2.67 8.58 -22.81
C GLY A 335 -2.62 7.23 -22.09
N LYS A 336 -1.68 6.34 -22.44
CA LYS A 336 -1.61 5.00 -21.83
C LYS A 336 -1.43 5.03 -20.31
N THR A 337 -0.58 5.91 -19.80
CA THR A 337 -0.28 6.00 -18.36
C THR A 337 -1.48 6.51 -17.56
N VAL A 338 -2.16 7.54 -18.05
CA VAL A 338 -3.38 8.02 -17.37
C VAL A 338 -4.52 7.00 -17.48
N ASN A 339 -4.66 6.27 -18.59
CA ASN A 339 -5.64 5.20 -18.71
C ASN A 339 -5.35 4.04 -17.76
N GLU A 340 -4.09 3.62 -17.64
CA GLU A 340 -3.68 2.59 -16.68
C GLU A 340 -3.92 3.07 -15.24
N LEU A 341 -3.62 4.33 -14.93
CA LEU A 341 -3.85 4.92 -13.62
C LEU A 341 -5.35 4.93 -13.28
N GLN A 342 -6.21 5.32 -14.21
CA GLN A 342 -7.66 5.28 -14.03
C GLN A 342 -8.17 3.84 -13.84
N ASN A 343 -7.68 2.89 -14.63
CA ASN A 343 -8.06 1.48 -14.51
C ASN A 343 -7.64 0.85 -13.17
N LEU A 344 -6.44 1.17 -12.68
CA LEU A 344 -5.92 0.67 -11.41
C LEU A 344 -6.58 1.32 -10.19
N THR A 345 -6.97 2.60 -10.30
CA THR A 345 -7.49 3.37 -9.18
C THR A 345 -9.01 3.41 -9.12
N ALA A 346 -9.69 3.11 -10.22
CA ALA A 346 -11.12 3.39 -10.43
C ALA A 346 -11.51 4.88 -10.27
N ALA A 347 -10.53 5.78 -10.17
CA ALA A 347 -10.75 7.22 -10.21
C ALA A 347 -10.73 7.71 -11.66
N GLU A 348 -11.55 8.70 -11.96
CA GLU A 348 -11.44 9.48 -13.19
C GLU A 348 -10.34 10.53 -13.00
N VAL A 349 -9.36 10.56 -13.91
CA VAL A 349 -8.21 11.46 -13.81
C VAL A 349 -8.08 12.27 -15.08
N VAL A 350 -8.24 13.59 -14.94
CA VAL A 350 -8.20 14.55 -16.03
C VAL A 350 -6.99 15.44 -15.87
N VAL A 351 -6.08 15.37 -16.84
CA VAL A 351 -4.91 16.24 -16.96
C VAL A 351 -5.15 17.19 -18.14
N PRO A 352 -5.38 18.49 -17.91
CA PRO A 352 -5.54 19.47 -18.99
C PRO A 352 -4.30 19.51 -19.88
N ARG A 353 -4.49 19.44 -21.20
CA ARG A 353 -3.38 19.48 -22.20
C ARG A 353 -3.02 20.90 -22.65
N GLU A 354 -3.97 21.83 -22.54
CA GLU A 354 -3.87 23.19 -23.13
C GLU A 354 -4.10 24.30 -22.09
N GLN A 355 -4.04 23.98 -20.80
CA GLN A 355 -4.14 25.01 -19.77
C GLN A 355 -2.83 25.80 -19.76
N THR A 356 -2.90 27.13 -19.92
CA THR A 356 -1.74 27.99 -19.69
C THR A 356 -1.23 27.71 -18.27
N PRO A 357 0.03 27.30 -18.09
CA PRO A 357 0.59 27.11 -16.77
C PRO A 357 0.37 28.36 -15.92
N ASP A 358 0.15 28.18 -14.62
CA ASP A 358 0.06 29.34 -13.72
C ASP A 358 1.41 30.10 -13.67
N GLU A 359 1.47 31.24 -12.96
CA GLU A 359 2.72 32.01 -12.80
C GLU A 359 3.90 31.18 -12.24
N ASN A 360 3.64 29.99 -11.67
CA ASN A 360 4.66 29.08 -11.13
C ASN A 360 4.91 27.86 -12.03
N ASP A 361 4.47 27.89 -13.29
CA ASP A 361 4.55 26.79 -14.26
C ASP A 361 3.88 25.49 -13.77
N GLN A 362 2.77 25.61 -13.03
CA GLN A 362 2.02 24.48 -12.51
C GLN A 362 0.72 24.24 -13.28
N VAL A 363 0.40 22.95 -13.45
CA VAL A 363 -0.83 22.44 -14.04
C VAL A 363 -1.63 21.70 -12.97
N ILE A 364 -2.95 21.82 -13.05
CA ILE A 364 -3.87 21.18 -12.12
C ILE A 364 -4.33 19.85 -12.69
N VAL A 365 -4.10 18.78 -11.94
CA VAL A 365 -4.71 17.47 -12.24
C VAL A 365 -5.95 17.28 -11.40
N LYS A 366 -7.05 16.99 -12.08
CA LYS A 366 -8.35 16.75 -11.48
C LYS A 366 -8.55 15.25 -11.30
N ILE A 367 -8.94 14.85 -10.11
CA ILE A 367 -9.18 13.47 -9.73
C ILE A 367 -10.61 13.41 -9.18
N ASN A 368 -11.46 12.61 -9.78
CA ASN A 368 -12.83 12.39 -9.31
C ASN A 368 -13.01 10.92 -8.94
N GLY A 369 -13.45 10.66 -7.72
CA GLY A 369 -13.64 9.31 -7.23
C GLY A 369 -14.03 9.26 -5.76
N HIS A 370 -14.36 8.06 -5.31
CA HIS A 370 -14.57 7.81 -3.89
C HIS A 370 -13.24 7.94 -3.12
N PHE A 371 -13.30 8.02 -1.79
CA PHE A 371 -12.14 8.33 -0.94
C PHE A 371 -10.90 7.51 -1.34
N TYR A 372 -11.00 6.18 -1.38
CA TYR A 372 -9.85 5.31 -1.65
C TYR A 372 -9.33 5.41 -3.09
N ALA A 373 -10.22 5.45 -4.09
CA ALA A 373 -9.84 5.65 -5.48
C ALA A 373 -9.06 6.95 -5.67
N SER A 374 -9.60 8.04 -5.10
CA SER A 374 -8.96 9.35 -5.09
C SER A 374 -7.57 9.27 -4.45
N GLN A 375 -7.44 8.72 -3.23
CA GLN A 375 -6.15 8.60 -2.53
C GLN A 375 -5.09 7.80 -3.29
N LEU A 376 -5.48 6.66 -3.87
CA LEU A 376 -4.56 5.84 -4.65
C LEU A 376 -4.09 6.59 -5.91
N ALA A 377 -4.99 7.30 -6.58
CA ALA A 377 -4.64 8.15 -7.71
C ALA A 377 -3.66 9.27 -7.31
N GLN A 378 -3.88 9.95 -6.17
CA GLN A 378 -2.94 10.98 -5.68
C GLN A 378 -1.55 10.40 -5.46
N ARG A 379 -1.45 9.23 -4.80
CA ARG A 379 -0.18 8.57 -4.52
C ARG A 379 0.54 8.17 -5.81
N LYS A 380 -0.16 7.55 -6.75
CA LYS A 380 0.42 7.14 -8.04
C LYS A 380 0.89 8.33 -8.86
N ILE A 381 0.12 9.42 -8.88
CA ILE A 381 0.53 10.67 -9.51
C ILE A 381 1.81 11.20 -8.84
N ARG A 382 1.85 11.28 -7.50
CA ARG A 382 3.06 11.70 -6.77
C ARG A 382 4.28 10.82 -7.05
N ASP A 383 4.10 9.51 -7.17
CA ASP A 383 5.18 8.58 -7.53
C ASP A 383 5.75 8.90 -8.92
N ILE A 384 4.89 9.27 -9.88
CA ILE A 384 5.32 9.73 -11.22
C ILE A 384 6.06 11.07 -11.12
N LEU A 385 5.61 11.97 -10.23
CA LEU A 385 6.26 13.28 -10.02
C LEU A 385 7.62 13.19 -9.33
N THR A 386 7.80 12.26 -8.38
CA THR A 386 9.08 12.11 -7.66
C THR A 386 10.20 11.56 -8.55
N GLN A 387 9.86 10.76 -9.57
CA GLN A 387 10.81 10.32 -10.60
C GLN A 387 11.39 11.49 -11.43
N VAL A 388 10.80 12.69 -11.37
CA VAL A 388 11.27 13.90 -12.08
C VAL A 388 12.33 14.67 -11.27
N LYS A 389 12.39 14.52 -9.94
CA LYS A 389 13.31 15.28 -9.07
C LYS A 389 14.77 14.79 -9.11
N GLN A 390 15.08 13.67 -9.77
CA GLN A 390 16.46 13.37 -10.15
C GLN A 390 16.77 14.12 -11.45
N PRO A 391 17.71 15.09 -11.44
CA PRO A 391 18.13 15.71 -12.68
C PRO A 391 18.73 14.62 -13.56
N GLN A 392 18.23 14.50 -14.79
CA GLN A 392 19.10 14.14 -15.90
C GLN A 392 20.29 15.11 -15.82
N LYS A 393 21.45 14.63 -15.35
CA LYS A 393 22.73 15.28 -15.64
C LYS A 393 22.80 15.34 -17.17
N GLY A 394 22.46 16.51 -17.69
CA GLY A 394 22.53 16.84 -19.10
C GLY A 394 23.94 16.63 -19.62
N GLY A 395 23.98 16.35 -20.93
CA GLY A 395 25.14 15.93 -21.69
C GLY A 395 26.41 16.72 -21.38
N MET A 396 27.48 15.95 -21.21
CA MET A 396 28.85 16.41 -21.30
C MET A 396 29.01 17.12 -22.66
N GLY A 397 29.17 18.43 -22.63
CA GLY A 397 29.56 19.21 -23.80
C GLY A 397 30.92 18.69 -24.28
N MET A 398 30.94 18.09 -25.46
CA MET A 398 32.18 17.77 -26.15
C MET A 398 32.58 19.01 -26.95
N SER A 399 33.59 19.71 -26.45
CA SER A 399 34.31 20.76 -27.15
C SER A 399 34.86 20.23 -28.49
N PRO A 400 34.83 21.00 -29.59
CA PRO A 400 35.52 20.62 -30.81
C PRO A 400 37.02 20.89 -30.66
N GLY A 401 37.80 19.81 -30.55
CA GLY A 401 39.27 19.83 -30.62
C GLY A 401 39.77 19.91 -32.07
N PRO A 402 41.02 20.37 -32.29
CA PRO A 402 41.49 20.93 -33.55
C PRO A 402 41.90 19.88 -34.59
N HIS A 403 41.90 20.34 -35.85
CA HIS A 403 42.40 19.69 -37.06
C HIS A 403 43.67 18.85 -36.91
N PRO A 404 43.83 17.86 -37.80
CA PRO A 404 45.08 17.66 -38.50
C PRO A 404 44.94 17.94 -40.01
N GLN A 405 45.78 18.85 -40.50
CA GLN A 405 46.29 18.87 -41.88
C GLN A 405 46.90 17.49 -42.19
N GLY A 406 46.87 16.90 -43.37
CA GLY A 406 46.38 17.26 -44.69
C GLY A 406 47.08 16.28 -45.64
N PHE A 407 46.40 15.74 -46.65
CA PHE A 407 47.06 15.12 -47.80
C PHE A 407 46.22 15.32 -49.05
N THR A 408 46.95 15.71 -50.08
CA THR A 408 46.61 16.19 -51.40
C THR A 408 46.08 15.08 -52.29
N GLU A 409 45.00 15.31 -53.05
CA GLU A 409 44.94 14.85 -54.45
C GLU A 409 43.94 15.66 -55.27
N MET A 410 44.37 16.05 -56.47
CA MET A 410 43.64 16.85 -57.45
C MET A 410 42.61 16.03 -58.21
N GLY A 411 41.48 16.64 -58.57
CA GLY A 411 40.55 16.09 -59.56
C GLY A 411 39.43 17.06 -59.89
N SER A 412 39.43 17.51 -61.15
CA SER A 412 38.65 18.57 -61.82
C SER A 412 37.10 18.48 -61.76
N PRO A 413 36.39 19.58 -62.14
CA PRO A 413 34.98 19.79 -61.88
C PRO A 413 34.08 19.23 -62.99
N THR A 414 32.84 18.90 -62.67
CA THR A 414 31.79 18.81 -63.69
C THR A 414 30.45 19.27 -63.14
N GLN A 415 29.83 20.15 -63.93
CA GLN A 415 28.58 20.85 -63.72
C GLN A 415 27.38 19.89 -63.69
N GLY A 416 26.31 20.30 -63.00
CA GLY A 416 25.02 19.62 -63.06
C GLY A 416 23.95 20.34 -62.26
N LEU A 417 23.36 21.37 -62.87
CA LEU A 417 22.07 21.97 -62.49
C LEU A 417 20.96 20.92 -62.47
N THR A 418 20.02 21.06 -61.52
CA THR A 418 18.53 20.94 -61.60
C THR A 418 18.02 20.40 -60.25
N GLN A 419 17.43 21.24 -59.39
CA GLN A 419 16.02 21.65 -59.38
C GLN A 419 15.06 20.47 -59.06
N GLU A 420 14.64 20.45 -57.79
CA GLU A 420 13.28 20.24 -57.29
C GLU A 420 12.27 19.48 -58.17
N HIS A 421 11.80 18.31 -57.71
CA HIS A 421 10.36 17.97 -57.63
C HIS A 421 10.14 16.62 -56.91
N GLN A 422 9.46 16.69 -55.76
CA GLN A 422 8.50 15.67 -55.32
C GLN A 422 7.17 15.89 -56.10
N PRO A 423 6.13 15.03 -56.06
CA PRO A 423 6.02 13.68 -55.49
C PRO A 423 5.21 12.66 -56.35
N ARG A 424 5.11 11.43 -55.81
CA ARG A 424 3.94 10.51 -55.80
C ARG A 424 3.68 9.49 -56.94
N ARG A 425 3.31 8.29 -56.43
CA ARG A 425 2.55 7.15 -57.02
C ARG A 425 3.38 6.25 -57.95
N LYS A 426 3.40 4.93 -57.81
CA LYS A 426 2.47 3.95 -57.19
C LYS A 426 3.20 3.00 -56.25
#